data_AF-A0A4Y4CWH9-F1
#
_entry.id   AF-A0A4Y4CWH9-F1
#
_cell.length_a   1.000
_cell.length_b   1.000
_cell.length_c   1.000
_cell.angle_alpha   90.00
_cell.angle_beta   90.00
_cell.angle_gamma   90.00
#
_symmetry.space_group_name_H-M   'P 1'
#
loop_
_entity.id
_entity.type
_entity.pdbx_description
1 polymer ?
#
loop_
_entity_poly.entity_id
_entity_poly.type
_entity_poly.pdbx_seq_one_letter_code
_entity_poly.pdbx_strand_id
1 'polypeptide(L)'
;MAQNLISLDLTDELPKFDAALDAIEQLMDIFVSLTPEQMRRLTKIGERSETFCRQTTAILEQNQQALPPGFDLKELKRDLAAYDALRPRLLRLQALTAKCADTRVALGSDIQTACYDGYDLLKKYGKADNVAPLQESMRSNVRRSSPAKVDDAA
;
A
#
# COMPACT_ATOMS: atom_id res chain seq x y z
N MET A 1 2.64 -31.30 7.38
CA MET A 1 3.03 -31.22 5.95
C MET A 1 3.68 -29.86 5.81
N ALA A 2 4.95 -29.81 5.39
CA ALA A 2 5.67 -28.54 5.28
C ALA A 2 5.03 -27.71 4.17
N GLN A 3 4.37 -26.61 4.56
CA GLN A 3 3.85 -25.64 3.61
C GLN A 3 5.02 -24.82 3.06
N ASN A 4 5.10 -24.73 1.73
CA ASN A 4 6.07 -23.91 1.01
C ASN A 4 5.34 -23.25 -0.17
N LEU A 5 4.79 -22.07 0.06
CA LEU A 5 4.02 -21.27 -0.88
C LEU A 5 4.92 -20.54 -1.87
N ILE A 6 6.13 -20.12 -1.45
CA ILE A 6 7.06 -19.39 -2.31
C ILE A 6 8.52 -19.64 -1.95
N SER A 7 9.36 -19.80 -2.98
CA SER A 7 10.82 -19.77 -2.86
C SER A 7 11.34 -18.57 -3.65
N LEU A 8 11.94 -17.61 -2.95
CA LEU A 8 12.34 -16.33 -3.51
C LEU A 8 13.74 -15.99 -3.00
N ASP A 9 14.65 -15.76 -3.94
CA ASP A 9 15.91 -15.05 -3.71
C ASP A 9 15.75 -13.66 -4.35
N LEU A 10 16.17 -12.63 -3.63
CA LEU A 10 16.04 -11.23 -4.06
C LEU A 10 17.40 -10.56 -4.29
N THR A 11 18.50 -11.30 -4.16
CA THR A 11 19.86 -10.73 -4.14
C THR A 11 20.16 -9.92 -5.41
N ASP A 12 19.73 -10.40 -6.58
CA ASP A 12 19.96 -9.73 -7.87
C ASP A 12 18.85 -8.72 -8.24
N GLU A 13 17.72 -8.78 -7.54
CA GLU A 13 16.52 -7.98 -7.77
C GLU A 13 16.53 -6.70 -6.91
N LEU A 14 17.06 -6.74 -5.68
CA LEU A 14 17.05 -5.61 -4.75
C LEU A 14 17.68 -4.34 -5.34
N PRO A 15 18.89 -4.36 -5.95
CA PRO A 15 19.47 -3.15 -6.51
C PRO A 15 18.66 -2.57 -7.67
N LYS A 16 17.98 -3.43 -8.46
CA LYS A 16 17.11 -3.00 -9.56
C LYS A 16 15.81 -2.42 -9.03
N PHE A 17 15.30 -2.98 -7.94
CA PHE A 17 14.10 -2.52 -7.27
C PHE A 17 14.33 -1.14 -6.64
N ASP A 18 15.43 -0.96 -5.91
CA ASP A 18 15.81 0.31 -5.32
C ASP A 18 16.02 1.40 -6.39
N ALA A 19 16.74 1.08 -7.47
CA ALA A 19 16.90 2.03 -8.58
C ALA A 19 15.57 2.43 -9.24
N ALA A 20 14.58 1.52 -9.29
CA ALA A 20 13.25 1.82 -9.78
C ALA A 20 12.45 2.71 -8.80
N LEU A 21 12.62 2.49 -7.49
CA LEU A 21 12.03 3.36 -6.47
C LEU A 21 12.63 4.76 -6.53
N ASP A 22 13.95 4.91 -6.61
CA ASP A 22 14.64 6.20 -6.76
C ASP A 22 14.11 6.97 -7.97
N ALA A 23 13.95 6.29 -9.10
CA ALA A 23 13.41 6.91 -10.31
C ALA A 23 11.94 7.35 -10.14
N ILE A 24 11.13 6.59 -9.39
CA ILE A 24 9.75 6.99 -9.07
C ILE A 24 9.75 8.19 -8.14
N GLU A 25 10.58 8.20 -7.10
CA GLU A 25 10.69 9.28 -6.12
C GLU A 25 11.09 10.61 -6.77
N GLN A 26 12.05 10.59 -7.70
CA GLN A 26 12.44 11.77 -8.49
C GLN A 26 11.27 12.35 -9.31
N LEU A 27 10.37 11.50 -9.82
CA LEU A 27 9.17 11.96 -10.53
C LEU A 27 8.12 12.53 -9.57
N MET A 28 8.24 12.29 -8.26
CA MET A 28 7.27 12.73 -7.26
C MET A 28 7.48 14.18 -6.78
N ASP A 29 8.58 14.84 -7.14
CA ASP A 29 8.92 16.20 -6.67
C ASP A 29 7.86 17.28 -7.01
N ILE A 30 7.07 17.06 -8.06
CA ILE A 30 5.99 17.97 -8.47
C ILE A 30 4.65 17.71 -7.75
N PHE A 31 4.56 16.62 -6.98
CA PHE A 31 3.33 16.21 -6.30
C PHE A 31 3.24 16.85 -4.91
N VAL A 32 2.01 16.97 -4.42
CA VAL A 32 1.74 17.55 -3.11
C VAL A 32 1.57 16.43 -2.08
N SER A 33 2.24 16.56 -0.94
CA SER A 33 2.01 15.72 0.23
C SER A 33 1.09 16.44 1.20
N LEU A 34 -0.09 15.86 1.46
CA LEU A 34 -1.09 16.42 2.35
C LEU A 34 -1.02 15.75 3.72
N THR A 35 -1.09 16.55 4.79
CA THR A 35 -1.20 16.02 6.15
C THR A 35 -2.57 15.36 6.37
N PRO A 36 -2.69 14.45 7.36
CA PRO A 36 -3.98 13.85 7.69
C PRO A 36 -5.08 14.88 8.00
N GLU A 37 -4.71 16.01 8.61
CA GLU A 37 -5.64 17.11 8.89
C GLU A 37 -6.10 17.84 7.62
N GLN A 38 -5.17 18.10 6.69
CA GLN A 38 -5.50 18.69 5.37
C GLN A 38 -6.43 17.75 4.59
N MET A 39 -6.11 16.46 4.55
CA MET A 39 -6.92 15.44 3.88
C MET A 39 -8.35 15.36 4.43
N ARG A 40 -8.54 15.52 5.74
CA ARG A 40 -9.88 15.51 6.36
C ARG A 40 -10.73 16.73 5.98
N ARG A 41 -10.09 17.88 5.78
CA ARG A 41 -10.78 19.15 5.47
C ARG A 41 -11.14 19.31 4.00
N LEU A 42 -10.41 18.66 3.10
CA LEU A 42 -10.65 18.77 1.66
C LEU A 42 -11.89 17.98 1.22
N THR A 43 -12.69 18.59 0.35
CA THR A 43 -13.74 17.90 -0.40
C THR A 43 -13.09 16.91 -1.35
N LYS A 44 -13.48 15.65 -1.23
CA LYS A 44 -12.93 14.56 -2.04
C LYS A 44 -13.84 14.31 -3.23
N ILE A 45 -13.23 14.03 -4.37
CA ILE A 45 -13.95 13.52 -5.53
C ILE A 45 -14.13 12.00 -5.34
N GLY A 46 -15.34 11.60 -4.93
CA GLY A 46 -15.82 10.23 -5.08
C GLY A 46 -16.46 9.98 -6.45
N GLU A 47 -16.92 8.76 -6.71
CA GLU A 47 -17.47 8.34 -8.00
C GLU A 47 -18.63 9.23 -8.51
N ARG A 48 -19.60 9.53 -7.65
CA ARG A 48 -20.77 10.37 -7.99
C ARG A 48 -20.35 11.82 -8.28
N SER A 49 -19.51 12.40 -7.43
CA SER A 49 -18.99 13.76 -7.63
C SER A 49 -18.11 13.88 -8.86
N GLU A 50 -17.37 12.83 -9.23
CA GLU A 50 -16.54 12.82 -10.44
C GLU A 50 -17.41 12.99 -11.69
N THR A 51 -18.51 12.22 -11.76
CA THR A 51 -19.47 12.31 -12.87
C THR A 51 -20.07 13.71 -12.95
N PHE A 52 -20.47 14.28 -11.81
CA PHE A 52 -20.95 15.66 -11.73
C PHE A 52 -19.91 16.66 -12.24
N CYS A 53 -18.67 16.62 -11.74
CA CYS A 53 -17.60 17.53 -12.16
C CYS A 53 -17.34 17.48 -13.67
N ARG A 54 -17.35 16.28 -14.28
CA ARG A 54 -17.17 16.11 -15.73
C ARG A 54 -18.32 16.70 -16.53
N GLN A 55 -19.56 16.40 -16.14
CA GLN A 55 -20.74 16.93 -16.79
C GLN A 55 -20.81 18.45 -16.68
N THR A 56 -20.53 18.99 -15.49
CA THR A 56 -20.46 20.43 -15.26
C THR A 56 -19.39 21.06 -16.14
N THR A 57 -18.18 20.50 -16.20
CA THR A 57 -17.10 21.03 -17.06
C THR A 57 -17.51 21.09 -18.53
N ALA A 58 -18.18 20.04 -19.04
CA ALA A 58 -18.68 20.01 -20.42
C ALA A 58 -19.76 21.08 -20.68
N ILE A 59 -20.68 21.28 -19.73
CA ILE A 59 -21.72 22.32 -19.84
C ILE A 59 -21.11 23.71 -19.78
N LEU A 60 -20.14 23.95 -18.89
CA LEU A 60 -19.43 25.23 -18.79
C LEU A 60 -18.68 25.56 -20.08
N GLU A 61 -18.08 24.56 -20.73
CA GLU A 61 -17.40 24.73 -22.02
C GLU A 61 -18.34 25.12 -23.16
N GLN A 62 -19.58 24.60 -23.16
CA GLN A 62 -20.61 24.97 -24.12
C GLN A 62 -21.20 26.37 -23.85
N ASN A 63 -21.08 26.86 -22.61
CA ASN A 63 -21.72 28.10 -22.15
C ASN A 63 -20.70 29.13 -21.66
N GLN A 64 -19.55 29.23 -22.31
CA GLN A 64 -18.45 30.13 -21.90
C GLN A 64 -18.87 31.60 -21.76
N GLN A 65 -19.79 32.06 -22.61
CA GLN A 65 -20.35 33.42 -22.56
C GLN A 65 -21.12 33.74 -21.27
N ALA A 66 -21.58 32.73 -20.54
CA ALA A 66 -22.29 32.90 -19.28
C ALA A 66 -21.34 32.91 -18.06
N LEU A 67 -20.04 32.66 -18.28
CA LEU A 67 -19.05 32.59 -17.21
C LEU A 67 -18.61 34.01 -16.81
N PRO A 68 -18.50 34.29 -15.51
CA PRO A 68 -17.97 35.57 -15.05
C PRO A 68 -16.48 35.69 -15.44
N PRO A 69 -15.94 36.91 -15.64
CA PRO A 69 -14.55 37.12 -16.05
C PRO A 69 -13.47 36.55 -15.12
N GLY A 70 -13.81 36.26 -13.87
CA GLY A 70 -12.90 35.67 -12.88
C GLY A 70 -12.86 34.15 -12.87
N PHE A 71 -13.68 33.45 -13.68
CA PHE A 71 -13.71 31.99 -13.69
C PHE A 71 -12.71 31.43 -14.70
N ASP A 72 -11.66 30.75 -14.23
CA ASP A 72 -10.67 30.10 -15.09
C ASP A 72 -11.11 28.68 -15.49
N LEU A 73 -11.91 28.60 -16.57
CA LEU A 73 -12.30 27.33 -17.17
C LEU A 73 -11.10 26.52 -17.67
N LYS A 74 -10.02 27.19 -18.09
CA LYS A 74 -8.83 26.52 -18.62
C LYS A 74 -8.04 25.84 -17.51
N GLU A 75 -7.94 26.45 -16.34
CA GLU A 75 -7.40 25.82 -15.13
C GLU A 75 -8.22 24.61 -14.72
N LEU A 76 -9.55 24.72 -14.59
CA LEU A 76 -10.41 23.58 -14.27
C LEU A 76 -10.18 22.39 -15.21
N LYS A 77 -10.07 22.65 -16.52
CA LYS A 77 -9.81 21.60 -17.52
C LYS A 77 -8.42 20.98 -17.38
N ARG A 78 -7.40 21.79 -17.05
CA ARG A 78 -6.03 21.29 -16.79
C ARG A 78 -6.01 20.38 -15.56
N ASP A 79 -6.69 20.78 -14.49
CA ASP A 79 -6.77 20.00 -13.26
C ASP A 79 -7.50 18.67 -13.48
N LEU A 80 -8.62 18.69 -14.20
CA LEU A 80 -9.36 17.47 -14.54
C LEU A 80 -8.51 16.52 -15.40
N ALA A 81 -7.75 17.06 -16.37
CA ALA A 81 -6.84 16.26 -17.19
C ALA A 81 -5.69 15.66 -16.37
N ALA A 82 -5.12 16.42 -15.42
CA ALA A 82 -4.08 15.93 -14.52
C ALA A 82 -4.62 14.83 -13.59
N TYR A 83 -5.82 15.02 -13.03
CA TYR A 83 -6.53 14.02 -12.23
C TYR A 83 -6.73 12.71 -13.02
N ASP A 84 -7.16 12.81 -14.28
CA ASP A 84 -7.38 11.66 -15.17
C ASP A 84 -6.08 10.94 -15.52
N ALA A 85 -5.01 11.69 -15.75
CA ALA A 85 -3.70 11.12 -16.01
C ALA A 85 -3.17 10.36 -14.80
N LEU A 86 -3.39 10.87 -13.58
CA LEU A 86 -2.87 10.30 -12.33
C LEU A 86 -3.56 9.00 -11.94
N ARG A 87 -4.88 8.93 -12.07
CA ARG A 87 -5.72 7.79 -11.65
C ARG A 87 -5.17 6.41 -12.07
N PRO A 88 -4.87 6.13 -13.35
CA PRO A 88 -4.33 4.84 -13.75
C PRO A 88 -2.91 4.56 -13.23
N ARG A 89 -2.09 5.59 -12.94
CA ARG A 89 -0.76 5.39 -12.34
C ARG A 89 -0.89 4.99 -10.87
N LEU A 90 -1.79 5.65 -10.14
CA LEU A 90 -2.10 5.30 -8.76
C LEU A 90 -2.56 3.84 -8.65
N LEU A 91 -3.45 3.40 -9.54
CA LEU A 91 -3.91 2.00 -9.57
C LEU A 91 -2.74 1.01 -9.81
N ARG A 92 -1.79 1.35 -10.69
CA ARG A 92 -0.60 0.52 -10.92
C ARG A 92 0.29 0.44 -9.69
N LEU A 93 0.55 1.57 -9.02
CA LEU A 93 1.34 1.60 -7.78
C LEU A 93 0.67 0.78 -6.69
N GLN A 94 -0.65 0.92 -6.50
CA GLN A 94 -1.42 0.13 -5.54
C GLN A 94 -1.32 -1.38 -5.81
N ALA A 95 -1.42 -1.79 -7.08
CA ALA A 95 -1.29 -3.19 -7.46
C ALA A 95 0.12 -3.75 -7.18
N LEU A 96 1.17 -2.96 -7.41
CA LEU A 96 2.54 -3.33 -7.09
C LEU A 96 2.74 -3.48 -5.57
N THR A 97 2.24 -2.53 -4.78
CA THR A 97 2.29 -2.59 -3.32
C THR A 97 1.52 -3.79 -2.77
N ALA A 98 0.33 -4.07 -3.32
CA ALA A 98 -0.47 -5.24 -2.94
C ALA A 98 0.31 -6.55 -3.21
N LYS A 99 0.93 -6.68 -4.38
CA LYS A 99 1.77 -7.85 -4.70
C LYS A 99 2.94 -8.02 -3.72
N CYS A 100 3.59 -6.93 -3.32
CA CYS A 100 4.65 -6.97 -2.30
C CYS A 100 4.10 -7.42 -0.94
N ALA A 101 2.92 -6.91 -0.54
CA ALA A 101 2.25 -7.29 0.69
C ALA A 101 1.86 -8.78 0.70
N ASP A 102 1.28 -9.29 -0.39
CA ASP A 102 0.92 -10.70 -0.54
C ASP A 102 2.15 -11.61 -0.46
N THR A 103 3.24 -11.21 -1.14
CA THR A 103 4.52 -11.94 -1.10
C THR A 103 5.08 -12.03 0.32
N ARG A 104 5.01 -10.91 1.07
CA ARG A 104 5.44 -10.87 2.48
C ARG A 104 4.60 -11.81 3.36
N VAL A 105 3.29 -11.89 3.12
CA VAL A 105 2.41 -12.82 3.85
C VAL A 105 2.74 -14.27 3.52
N ALA A 106 2.95 -14.60 2.25
CA ALA A 106 3.33 -15.95 1.82
C ALA A 106 4.65 -16.40 2.46
N LEU A 107 5.70 -15.56 2.39
CA LEU A 107 6.99 -15.82 3.04
C LEU A 107 6.84 -16.03 4.56
N GLY A 108 6.04 -15.18 5.22
CA GLY A 108 5.76 -15.30 6.66
C GLY A 108 5.10 -16.62 7.02
N SER A 109 4.14 -17.09 6.21
CA SER A 109 3.45 -18.37 6.40
C SER A 109 4.42 -19.55 6.29
N ASP A 110 5.31 -19.53 5.30
CA ASP A 110 6.30 -20.58 5.08
C ASP A 110 7.32 -20.64 6.23
N ILE A 111 7.84 -19.47 6.63
CA ILE A 111 8.74 -19.35 7.79
C ILE A 111 8.06 -19.89 9.06
N GLN A 112 6.82 -19.48 9.32
CA GLN A 112 6.12 -19.89 10.54
C GLN A 112 5.86 -21.40 10.57
N THR A 113 5.46 -21.98 9.44
CA THR A 113 5.24 -23.43 9.32
C THR A 113 6.53 -24.21 9.53
N ALA A 114 7.62 -23.80 8.86
CA ALA A 114 8.92 -24.44 9.01
C ALA A 114 9.45 -24.35 10.45
N CYS A 115 9.26 -23.20 11.12
CA CYS A 115 9.62 -23.03 12.53
C CYS A 115 8.83 -23.96 13.47
N TYR A 116 7.53 -24.16 13.24
CA TYR A 116 6.74 -25.09 14.05
C TYR A 116 7.15 -26.55 13.83
N ASP A 117 7.36 -26.96 12.58
CA ASP A 117 7.86 -28.30 12.26
C ASP A 117 9.24 -28.54 12.91
N GLY A 118 10.14 -27.57 12.81
CA GLY A 118 11.46 -27.62 13.44
C GLY A 118 11.39 -27.67 14.96
N TYR A 119 10.51 -26.89 15.58
CA TYR A 119 10.27 -26.92 17.02
C TYR A 119 9.73 -28.28 17.49
N ASP A 120 8.79 -28.88 16.75
CA ASP A 120 8.27 -30.21 17.05
C ASP A 120 9.36 -31.29 16.96
N LEU A 121 10.27 -31.17 15.99
CA LEU A 121 11.43 -32.06 15.87
C LEU A 121 12.38 -31.89 17.06
N LEU A 122 12.69 -30.65 17.47
CA LEU A 122 13.52 -30.38 18.65
C LEU A 122 12.90 -30.92 19.93
N LYS A 123 11.57 -30.84 20.08
CA LYS A 123 10.87 -31.42 21.23
C LYS A 123 10.93 -32.95 21.25
N LYS A 124 10.88 -33.60 20.09
CA LYS A 124 10.88 -35.07 19.96
C LYS A 124 12.28 -35.69 20.05
N TYR A 125 13.29 -35.02 19.50
CA TYR A 125 14.63 -35.59 19.29
C TYR A 125 15.76 -34.77 19.91
N GLY A 126 15.48 -33.53 20.36
CA GLY A 126 16.47 -32.65 20.96
C GLY A 126 16.73 -32.94 22.44
N LYS A 127 17.88 -32.46 22.95
CA LYS A 127 18.16 -32.45 24.39
C LYS A 127 17.29 -31.40 25.08
N ALA A 128 16.75 -31.72 26.26
CA ALA A 128 15.79 -30.87 26.99
C ALA A 128 16.30 -29.43 27.23
N ASP A 129 17.59 -29.26 27.52
CA ASP A 129 18.21 -27.94 27.77
C ASP A 129 18.21 -27.02 26.54
N ASN A 130 18.14 -27.58 25.33
CA ASN A 130 18.20 -26.80 24.08
C ASN A 130 16.85 -26.18 23.72
N VAL A 131 15.74 -26.69 24.27
CA VAL A 131 14.37 -26.28 23.91
C VAL A 131 13.73 -25.42 25.00
N ALA A 132 14.25 -25.49 26.24
CA ALA A 132 13.73 -24.76 27.39
C ALA A 132 13.72 -23.22 27.21
N PRO A 133 14.78 -22.56 26.69
CA PRO A 133 14.77 -21.11 26.48
C PRO A 133 13.70 -20.66 25.46
N LEU A 134 13.49 -21.45 24.41
CA LEU A 134 12.47 -21.22 23.37
C LEU A 134 11.05 -21.36 23.93
N GLN A 135 10.83 -22.35 24.81
CA GLN A 135 9.56 -22.55 25.49
C GLN A 135 9.22 -21.37 26.41
N GLU A 136 10.21 -20.86 27.13
CA GLU A 136 10.04 -19.75 28.06
C GLU A 136 9.73 -18.44 27.32
N SER A 137 10.43 -18.16 26.20
CA SER A 137 10.14 -16.98 25.37
C SER A 137 8.76 -17.04 24.70
N MET A 138 8.28 -18.22 24.30
CA MET A 138 6.90 -18.35 23.77
C MET A 138 5.85 -18.13 24.85
N ARG A 139 6.07 -18.64 26.07
CA ARG A 139 5.17 -18.42 27.21
C ARG A 139 5.10 -16.94 27.63
N SER A 140 6.21 -16.20 27.54
CA SER A 140 6.20 -14.76 27.79
C SER A 140 5.50 -13.96 26.69
N ASN A 141 5.60 -14.41 25.43
CA ASN A 141 4.98 -13.73 24.28
C ASN A 141 3.46 -13.95 24.20
N VAL A 142 2.95 -15.12 24.58
CA VAL A 142 1.48 -15.38 24.66
C VAL A 142 0.81 -14.47 25.71
N ARG A 143 1.56 -13.96 26.69
CA ARG A 143 1.06 -12.97 27.67
C ARG A 143 1.03 -11.52 27.14
N ARG A 144 1.61 -11.22 25.97
CA ARG A 144 1.58 -9.89 25.36
C ARG A 144 1.21 -9.96 23.88
N SER A 145 -0.08 -9.76 23.61
CA SER A 145 -0.65 -8.88 22.57
C SER A 145 -1.86 -9.55 21.89
N SER A 146 -3.04 -8.97 22.09
CA SER A 146 -4.03 -8.93 21.01
C SER A 146 -3.42 -8.15 19.84
N PRO A 147 -3.68 -8.52 18.57
CA PRO A 147 -3.22 -7.72 17.45
C PRO A 147 -3.85 -6.33 17.56
N ALA A 148 -3.01 -5.28 17.57
CA ALA A 148 -3.51 -3.93 17.33
C ALA A 148 -4.17 -3.97 15.94
N LYS A 149 -5.45 -3.59 15.87
CA LYS A 149 -6.08 -3.30 14.59
C LYS A 149 -5.21 -2.25 13.91
N VAL A 150 -4.63 -2.62 12.77
CA VAL A 150 -4.12 -1.63 11.82
C VAL A 150 -5.37 -0.87 11.39
N ASP A 151 -5.50 0.38 11.84
CA ASP A 151 -6.50 1.29 11.30
C ASP A 151 -6.17 1.46 9.81
N ASP A 152 -6.95 0.79 8.96
CA ASP A 152 -7.15 1.24 7.58
C ASP A 152 -7.82 2.61 7.66
N ALA A 153 -6.99 3.64 7.76
CA ALA A 153 -7.40 5.02 7.60
C ALA A 153 -7.70 5.26 6.12
N ALA A 154 -8.96 5.05 5.73
CA ALA A 154 -9.59 5.63 4.55
C ALA A 154 -10.06 7.06 4.82
#